data_AF-A0A2R6MVW4-F1
#
_entry.id   AF-A0A2R6MVW4-F1
#
_cell.length_a   1.000
_cell.length_b   1.000
_cell.length_c   1.000
_cell.angle_alpha   90.00
_cell.angle_beta   90.00
_cell.angle_gamma   90.00
#
_symmetry.space_group_name_H-M   'P 1'
#
loop_
_entity.id
_entity.type
_entity.pdbx_description
1 polymer ?
#
loop_
_entity_poly.entity_id
_entity_poly.type
_entity_poly.pdbx_seq_one_letter_code
_entity_poly.pdbx_strand_id
1 'polypeptide(L)'
;MSGDGADSVETTGCRAASDRPQVAVFRPPDDRLADAVDTLEGLGADPVADPMLAVEATGASPRTDADYAVLTSKTGAELAAAEGWEPGDASVCAIGESTADALREGGYTVDVVPSEFSSQGLVDCLAGEVGGARVEVARSDHGSAVLLDGLDAAGAYVHETALYRLARPEGAGDSAELAADGRLDAALFTSSLTVEN
;
A
#
# COMPACT_ATOMS: atom_id res chain seq x y z
N MET A 1 -31.61 -66.51 15.14
CA MET A 1 -30.88 -66.14 13.91
C MET A 1 -31.34 -64.74 13.56
N SER A 2 -30.56 -63.73 13.95
CA SER A 2 -29.58 -63.02 13.08
C SER A 2 -30.30 -61.91 12.31
N GLY A 3 -29.90 -60.64 12.25
CA GLY A 3 -28.90 -59.78 12.89
C GLY A 3 -29.46 -58.34 12.72
N ASP A 4 -29.32 -57.45 13.69
CA ASP A 4 -28.24 -56.47 13.85
C ASP A 4 -27.66 -55.89 12.55
N GLY A 5 -27.64 -54.56 12.47
CA GLY A 5 -27.25 -53.78 11.31
C GLY A 5 -27.67 -52.32 11.44
N ALA A 6 -27.26 -51.68 12.55
CA ALA A 6 -27.25 -50.23 12.67
C ALA A 6 -26.26 -49.68 11.63
N ASP A 7 -26.75 -49.00 10.61
CA ASP A 7 -25.88 -48.31 9.67
C ASP A 7 -25.41 -46.99 10.31
N SER A 8 -24.10 -46.84 10.28
CA SER A 8 -23.35 -45.96 11.14
C SER A 8 -23.17 -44.59 10.49
N VAL A 9 -23.39 -43.59 11.32
CA VAL A 9 -23.16 -42.17 11.11
C VAL A 9 -21.75 -41.90 10.56
N GLU A 10 -21.66 -41.20 9.42
CA GLU A 10 -20.45 -40.46 9.04
C GLU A 10 -20.73 -38.96 9.25
N THR A 11 -20.54 -38.52 10.50
CA THR A 11 -20.51 -37.11 10.85
C THR A 11 -19.17 -36.57 10.39
N THR A 12 -19.13 -35.90 9.24
CA THR A 12 -18.01 -35.02 8.88
C THR A 12 -17.81 -34.04 10.03
N GLY A 13 -16.62 -34.09 10.61
CA GLY A 13 -16.30 -33.59 11.95
C GLY A 13 -16.79 -32.18 12.24
N CYS A 14 -17.62 -32.06 13.28
CA CYS A 14 -17.90 -30.82 13.97
C CYS A 14 -16.58 -30.34 14.61
N ARG A 15 -16.07 -29.18 14.19
CA ARG A 15 -14.89 -28.56 14.81
C ARG A 15 -15.25 -28.22 16.27
N ALA A 16 -14.64 -28.90 17.22
CA ALA A 16 -14.58 -28.45 18.61
C ALA A 16 -13.27 -27.66 18.79
N ALA A 17 -13.29 -26.36 18.52
CA ALA A 17 -12.16 -25.46 18.76
C ALA A 17 -12.65 -23.99 18.73
N SER A 18 -12.59 -23.29 19.87
CA SER A 18 -12.88 -21.85 20.08
C SER A 18 -14.16 -21.29 19.42
N ASP A 19 -15.12 -20.81 20.21
CA ASP A 19 -16.34 -20.12 19.72
C ASP A 19 -16.06 -18.78 19.00
N ARG A 20 -14.78 -18.41 18.88
CA ARG A 20 -14.33 -17.15 18.27
C ARG A 20 -13.91 -17.39 16.81
N PRO A 21 -14.42 -16.61 15.84
CA PRO A 21 -14.03 -16.75 14.44
C PRO A 21 -12.55 -16.41 14.24
N GLN A 22 -11.82 -17.20 13.45
CA GLN A 22 -10.48 -16.86 12.98
C GLN A 22 -10.56 -15.84 11.83
N VAL A 23 -9.99 -14.65 12.03
CA VAL A 23 -10.11 -13.54 11.08
C VAL A 23 -8.72 -13.02 10.68
N ALA A 24 -8.38 -13.12 9.39
CA ALA A 24 -7.11 -12.61 8.87
C ALA A 24 -7.16 -11.10 8.59
N VAL A 25 -6.06 -10.43 8.89
CA VAL A 25 -5.82 -9.01 8.57
C VAL A 25 -4.43 -8.83 7.96
N PHE A 26 -4.35 -8.05 6.90
CA PHE A 26 -3.20 -8.01 5.99
C PHE A 26 -2.51 -6.65 5.91
N ARG A 27 -2.68 -5.78 6.92
CA ARG A 27 -2.06 -4.46 6.91
C ARG A 27 -0.52 -4.60 6.98
N PRO A 28 0.25 -3.61 6.46
CA PRO A 28 1.69 -3.56 6.70
C PRO A 28 2.02 -3.69 8.19
N PRO A 29 3.21 -4.18 8.55
CA PRO A 29 3.61 -4.43 9.95
C PRO A 29 3.93 -3.11 10.68
N ASP A 30 2.92 -2.27 10.85
CA ASP A 30 2.94 -0.99 11.56
C ASP A 30 1.82 -0.91 12.60
N ASP A 31 1.71 0.23 13.30
CA ASP A 31 0.72 0.45 14.37
C ASP A 31 -0.72 0.15 13.93
N ARG A 32 -1.04 0.32 12.63
CA ARG A 32 -2.39 0.07 12.12
C ARG A 32 -2.74 -1.41 12.09
N LEU A 33 -1.75 -2.30 11.99
CA LEU A 33 -1.96 -3.74 12.12
C LEU A 33 -2.25 -4.09 13.59
N ALA A 34 -1.49 -3.52 14.52
CA ALA A 34 -1.70 -3.71 15.95
C ALA A 34 -3.11 -3.24 16.37
N ASP A 35 -3.52 -2.04 15.96
CA ASP A 35 -4.86 -1.51 16.20
C ASP A 35 -5.97 -2.42 15.65
N ALA A 36 -5.75 -3.02 14.48
CA ALA A 36 -6.71 -3.92 13.86
C ALA A 36 -6.81 -5.26 14.61
N VAL A 37 -5.68 -5.80 15.08
CA VAL A 37 -5.63 -6.99 15.93
C VAL A 37 -6.39 -6.74 17.23
N ASP A 38 -6.07 -5.65 17.96
CA ASP A 38 -6.73 -5.28 19.20
C ASP A 38 -8.25 -5.11 19.02
N THR A 39 -8.66 -4.50 17.90
CA THR A 39 -10.07 -4.34 17.56
C THR A 39 -10.76 -5.69 17.36
N LEU A 40 -10.14 -6.63 16.64
CA LEU A 40 -10.70 -7.96 16.40
C LEU A 40 -10.82 -8.77 17.69
N GLU A 41 -9.80 -8.74 18.55
CA GLU A 41 -9.85 -9.40 19.86
C GLU A 41 -10.98 -8.85 20.73
N GLY A 42 -11.14 -7.51 20.74
CA GLY A 42 -12.22 -6.83 21.45
C GLY A 42 -13.61 -7.17 20.93
N LEU A 43 -13.73 -7.52 19.65
CA LEU A 43 -14.97 -7.95 19.01
C LEU A 43 -15.28 -9.44 19.18
N GLY A 44 -14.41 -10.21 19.82
CA GLY A 44 -14.64 -11.64 20.01
C GLY A 44 -14.03 -12.54 18.95
N ALA A 45 -13.17 -12.03 18.07
CA ALA A 45 -12.46 -12.84 17.07
C ALA A 45 -11.11 -13.35 17.59
N ASP A 46 -10.54 -14.31 16.87
CA ASP A 46 -9.16 -14.77 16.97
C ASP A 46 -8.38 -14.24 15.75
N PRO A 47 -7.67 -13.10 15.87
CA PRO A 47 -7.05 -12.46 14.72
C PRO A 47 -5.82 -13.24 14.23
N VAL A 48 -5.67 -13.30 12.91
CA VAL A 48 -4.47 -13.78 12.22
C VAL A 48 -3.82 -12.57 11.55
N ALA A 49 -2.77 -12.04 12.18
CA ALA A 49 -1.97 -10.97 11.61
C ALA A 49 -1.02 -11.57 10.57
N ASP A 50 -1.31 -11.34 9.29
CA ASP A 50 -0.55 -11.92 8.19
C ASP A 50 -0.23 -10.82 7.14
N PRO A 51 0.77 -9.97 7.39
CA PRO A 51 1.09 -8.87 6.49
C PRO A 51 1.46 -9.40 5.10
N MET A 52 0.70 -9.02 4.08
CA MET A 52 0.96 -9.44 2.69
C MET A 52 1.83 -8.46 1.91
N LEU A 53 2.07 -7.27 2.47
CA LEU A 53 2.83 -6.20 1.85
C LEU A 53 3.83 -5.61 2.84
N ALA A 54 5.11 -5.67 2.49
CA ALA A 54 6.19 -4.90 3.09
C ALA A 54 6.69 -3.84 2.09
N VAL A 55 7.12 -2.72 2.65
CA VAL A 55 7.84 -1.67 1.93
C VAL A 55 9.32 -2.01 2.00
N GLU A 56 9.94 -2.18 0.83
CA GLU A 56 11.38 -2.31 0.71
C GLU A 56 11.95 -1.07 0.04
N ALA A 57 12.69 -0.24 0.79
CA ALA A 57 13.35 0.92 0.23
C ALA A 57 14.38 0.49 -0.83
N THR A 58 14.40 1.19 -1.98
CA THR A 58 15.39 0.92 -3.03
C THR A 58 16.75 1.57 -2.73
N GLY A 59 16.79 2.53 -1.81
CA GLY A 59 17.93 3.42 -1.57
C GLY A 59 18.11 4.48 -2.66
N ALA A 60 17.15 4.60 -3.60
CA ALA A 60 17.17 5.67 -4.58
C ALA A 60 16.63 6.96 -3.96
N SER A 61 17.17 8.10 -4.41
CA SER A 61 16.66 9.42 -4.06
C SER A 61 16.11 10.12 -5.31
N PRO A 62 15.10 10.98 -5.18
CA PRO A 62 14.62 11.75 -6.31
C PRO A 62 15.74 12.64 -6.88
N ARG A 63 15.65 12.94 -8.18
CA ARG A 63 16.59 13.85 -8.83
C ARG A 63 16.51 15.26 -8.23
N THR A 64 17.64 15.97 -8.28
CA THR A 64 17.77 17.35 -7.79
C THR A 64 17.86 18.38 -8.91
N ASP A 65 17.84 17.92 -10.17
CA ASP A 65 17.86 18.75 -11.36
C ASP A 65 16.47 18.80 -12.05
N ALA A 66 15.38 18.59 -11.31
CA ALA A 66 14.04 18.70 -11.87
C ALA A 66 13.52 20.13 -11.74
N ASP A 67 12.61 20.52 -12.63
CA ASP A 67 11.86 21.78 -12.50
C ASP A 67 10.59 21.53 -11.66
N TYR A 68 10.06 20.29 -11.69
CA TYR A 68 8.97 19.81 -10.84
C TYR A 68 9.33 18.45 -10.22
N ALA A 69 9.03 18.25 -8.95
CA ALA A 69 9.22 16.99 -8.23
C ALA A 69 7.90 16.49 -7.65
N VAL A 70 7.39 15.40 -8.22
CA VAL A 70 6.09 14.82 -7.88
C VAL A 70 6.28 13.61 -6.96
N LEU A 71 5.68 13.66 -5.77
CA LEU A 71 5.64 12.54 -4.83
C LEU A 71 4.22 12.00 -4.70
N THR A 72 4.09 10.68 -4.86
CA THR A 72 2.77 10.02 -4.96
C THR A 72 2.38 9.18 -3.75
N SER A 73 3.13 9.28 -2.64
CA SER A 73 2.80 8.55 -1.42
C SER A 73 3.50 9.15 -0.20
N LYS A 74 2.86 9.02 0.97
CA LYS A 74 3.46 9.34 2.26
C LYS A 74 4.80 8.60 2.46
N THR A 75 4.83 7.30 2.20
CA THR A 75 6.06 6.49 2.31
C THR A 75 7.19 7.01 1.42
N GLY A 76 6.89 7.41 0.17
CA GLY A 76 7.88 8.02 -0.70
C GLY A 76 8.42 9.34 -0.16
N ALA A 77 7.56 10.18 0.43
CA ALA A 77 7.96 11.43 1.06
C ALA A 77 8.88 11.20 2.28
N GLU A 78 8.53 10.26 3.14
CA GLU A 78 9.34 9.90 4.32
C GLU A 78 10.71 9.34 3.91
N LEU A 79 10.76 8.51 2.86
CA LEU A 79 12.02 7.98 2.33
C LEU A 79 12.89 9.07 1.71
N ALA A 80 12.30 9.98 0.92
CA ALA A 80 13.04 11.11 0.36
C ALA A 80 13.63 12.00 1.48
N ALA A 81 12.85 12.27 2.53
CA ALA A 81 13.31 13.00 3.71
C ALA A 81 14.45 12.27 4.44
N ALA A 82 14.32 10.96 4.66
CA ALA A 82 15.32 10.15 5.36
C ALA A 82 16.66 10.10 4.62
N GLU A 83 16.63 10.09 3.28
CA GLU A 83 17.82 10.16 2.42
C GLU A 83 18.40 11.58 2.32
N GLY A 84 17.78 12.59 2.95
CA GLY A 84 18.24 13.97 2.90
C GLY A 84 18.11 14.58 1.51
N TRP A 85 17.08 14.19 0.75
CA TRP A 85 16.84 14.75 -0.57
C TRP A 85 16.65 16.27 -0.51
N GLU A 86 17.30 17.00 -1.41
CA GLU A 86 17.18 18.45 -1.53
C GLU A 86 16.59 18.79 -2.92
N PRO A 87 15.33 19.27 -3.00
CA PRO A 87 14.67 19.56 -4.29
C PRO A 87 15.27 20.75 -5.04
N GLY A 88 16.12 21.56 -4.39
CA GLY A 88 16.65 22.80 -4.97
C GLY A 88 15.54 23.79 -5.27
N ASP A 89 15.50 24.29 -6.51
CA ASP A 89 14.48 25.23 -7.00
C ASP A 89 13.24 24.52 -7.60
N ALA A 90 13.15 23.18 -7.50
CA ALA A 90 12.04 22.43 -8.06
C ALA A 90 10.72 22.77 -7.35
N SER A 91 9.64 22.86 -8.11
CA SER A 91 8.30 22.91 -7.54
C SER A 91 7.89 21.53 -7.02
N VAL A 92 7.66 21.42 -5.71
CA VAL A 92 7.34 20.14 -5.06
C VAL A 92 5.84 19.90 -5.10
N CYS A 93 5.43 18.79 -5.70
CA CYS A 93 4.03 18.41 -5.87
C CYS A 93 3.72 17.14 -5.07
N ALA A 94 2.63 17.14 -4.33
CA ALA A 94 2.13 15.97 -3.62
C ALA A 94 0.81 15.50 -4.23
N ILE A 95 0.63 14.18 -4.39
CA ILE A 95 -0.62 13.63 -4.94
C ILE A 95 -1.85 13.90 -4.05
N GLY A 96 -1.66 14.13 -2.76
CA GLY A 96 -2.75 14.38 -1.81
C GLY A 96 -2.25 14.77 -0.43
N GLU A 97 -3.18 15.14 0.45
CA GLU A 97 -2.86 15.82 1.72
C GLU A 97 -1.92 15.00 2.62
N SER A 98 -2.13 13.69 2.75
CA SER A 98 -1.25 12.85 3.59
C SER A 98 0.20 12.80 3.10
N THR A 99 0.42 12.98 1.80
CA THR A 99 1.78 13.07 1.23
C THR A 99 2.35 14.47 1.43
N ALA A 100 1.51 15.50 1.30
CA ALA A 100 1.90 16.88 1.56
C ALA A 100 2.30 17.08 3.02
N ASP A 101 1.55 16.51 3.97
CA ASP A 101 1.84 16.57 5.40
C ASP A 101 3.19 15.90 5.71
N ALA A 102 3.44 14.71 5.18
CA ALA A 102 4.72 14.02 5.35
C ALA A 102 5.91 14.81 4.78
N LEU A 103 5.72 15.46 3.63
CA LEU A 103 6.72 16.37 3.06
C LEU A 103 6.98 17.58 3.97
N ARG A 104 5.93 18.21 4.50
CA ARG A 104 6.06 19.37 5.41
C ARG A 104 6.74 18.97 6.72
N GLU A 105 6.43 17.80 7.26
CA GLU A 105 7.11 17.22 8.43
C GLU A 105 8.60 16.98 8.16
N GLY A 106 8.95 16.58 6.93
CA GLY A 106 10.32 16.48 6.43
C GLY A 106 11.02 17.82 6.16
N GLY A 107 10.35 18.95 6.36
CA GLY A 107 10.90 20.29 6.14
C GLY A 107 10.76 20.84 4.72
N TYR A 108 10.03 20.15 3.84
CA TYR A 108 9.80 20.60 2.47
C TYR A 108 8.65 21.61 2.38
N THR A 109 8.80 22.57 1.48
CA THR A 109 7.66 23.38 1.02
C THR A 109 6.93 22.58 -0.06
N VAL A 110 5.60 22.50 0.04
CA VAL A 110 4.75 21.82 -0.96
C VAL A 110 3.99 22.89 -1.72
N ASP A 111 4.22 22.97 -3.02
CA ASP A 111 3.67 24.01 -3.89
C ASP A 111 2.35 23.61 -4.52
N VAL A 112 2.21 22.32 -4.84
CA VAL A 112 1.04 21.79 -5.56
C VAL A 112 0.46 20.59 -4.83
N VAL A 113 -0.85 20.64 -4.58
CA VAL A 113 -1.68 19.49 -4.18
C VAL A 113 -2.95 19.55 -5.04
N PRO A 114 -3.30 18.51 -5.81
CA PRO A 114 -4.49 18.54 -6.65
C PRO A 114 -5.75 18.48 -5.80
N SER A 115 -6.88 18.99 -6.33
CA SER A 115 -8.18 18.86 -5.66
C SER A 115 -8.71 17.43 -5.68
N GLU A 116 -8.37 16.66 -6.71
CA GLU A 116 -8.60 15.23 -6.79
C GLU A 116 -7.29 14.49 -6.51
N PHE A 117 -7.27 13.69 -5.44
CA PHE A 117 -6.06 12.99 -4.99
C PHE A 117 -5.77 11.73 -5.84
N SER A 118 -5.54 11.94 -7.14
CA SER A 118 -5.35 10.91 -8.13
C SER A 118 -4.24 11.27 -9.12
N SER A 119 -3.74 10.26 -9.86
CA SER A 119 -2.79 10.49 -10.94
C SER A 119 -3.33 11.44 -12.00
N GLN A 120 -4.62 11.32 -12.34
CA GLN A 120 -5.27 12.24 -13.28
C GLN A 120 -5.36 13.65 -12.71
N GLY A 121 -5.72 13.80 -11.43
CA GLY A 121 -5.79 15.11 -10.78
C GLY A 121 -4.46 15.87 -10.81
N LEU A 122 -3.33 15.16 -10.60
CA LEU A 122 -1.99 15.75 -10.78
C LEU A 122 -1.74 16.20 -12.22
N VAL A 123 -2.08 15.37 -13.21
CA VAL A 123 -1.93 15.74 -14.63
C VAL A 123 -2.76 16.97 -14.94
N ASP A 124 -4.02 17.03 -14.49
CA ASP A 124 -4.92 18.16 -14.74
C ASP A 124 -4.40 19.47 -14.11
N CYS A 125 -3.76 19.39 -12.94
CA CYS A 125 -3.12 20.54 -12.30
C CYS A 125 -1.87 21.02 -13.04
N LEU A 126 -1.06 20.10 -13.57
CA LEU A 126 0.28 20.41 -14.07
C LEU A 126 0.36 20.59 -15.59
N ALA A 127 -0.56 20.00 -16.36
CA ALA A 127 -0.46 19.90 -17.82
C ALA A 127 -0.34 21.26 -18.55
N GLY A 128 -0.86 22.33 -17.95
CA GLY A 128 -0.75 23.68 -18.50
C GLY A 128 0.62 24.34 -18.31
N GLU A 129 1.48 23.79 -17.45
CA GLU A 129 2.72 24.43 -16.99
C GLU A 129 3.98 23.63 -17.34
N VAL A 130 3.89 22.30 -17.42
CA VAL A 130 5.06 21.40 -17.51
C VAL A 130 5.61 21.20 -18.93
N GLY A 131 5.04 21.86 -19.94
CA GLY A 131 5.49 21.72 -21.33
C GLY A 131 6.96 22.12 -21.51
N GLY A 132 7.81 21.16 -21.84
CA GLY A 132 9.27 21.31 -21.96
C GLY A 132 10.04 21.32 -20.63
N ALA A 133 9.36 21.19 -19.48
CA ALA A 133 9.97 21.12 -18.17
C ALA A 133 10.48 19.70 -17.85
N ARG A 134 11.46 19.59 -16.96
CA ARG A 134 11.91 18.31 -16.39
C ARG A 134 11.04 17.97 -15.18
N VAL A 135 10.34 16.86 -15.25
CA VAL A 135 9.45 16.40 -14.18
C VAL A 135 10.01 15.11 -13.61
N GLU A 136 10.41 15.17 -12.35
CA GLU A 136 10.77 14.00 -11.55
C GLU A 136 9.50 13.42 -10.92
N VAL A 137 9.24 12.14 -11.13
CA VAL A 137 8.16 11.41 -10.48
C VAL A 137 8.76 10.36 -9.56
N ALA A 138 8.73 10.65 -8.26
CA ALA A 138 9.29 9.79 -7.23
C ALA A 138 8.18 9.02 -6.51
N ARG A 139 8.14 7.69 -6.71
CA ARG A 139 6.98 6.86 -6.38
C ARG A 139 7.35 5.41 -6.02
N SER A 140 6.35 4.58 -5.73
CA SER A 140 6.53 3.12 -5.69
C SER A 140 6.80 2.54 -7.08
N ASP A 141 7.34 1.33 -7.14
CA ASP A 141 7.46 0.56 -8.38
C ASP A 141 6.11 0.07 -8.98
N HIS A 142 5.01 0.18 -8.24
CA HIS A 142 3.66 -0.26 -8.63
C HIS A 142 2.77 0.91 -9.06
N GLY A 143 3.35 1.80 -9.85
CA GLY A 143 2.71 3.04 -10.23
C GLY A 143 1.76 2.96 -11.43
N SER A 144 0.58 3.61 -11.34
CA SER A 144 -0.26 3.83 -12.54
C SER A 144 0.49 4.61 -13.63
N ALA A 145 0.43 4.11 -14.86
CA ALA A 145 0.99 4.75 -16.06
C ALA A 145 0.33 6.10 -16.40
N VAL A 146 -0.92 6.32 -15.94
CA VAL A 146 -1.70 7.54 -16.20
C VAL A 146 -0.93 8.82 -15.89
N LEU A 147 -0.17 8.83 -14.79
CA LEU A 147 0.60 10.01 -14.40
C LEU A 147 1.76 10.27 -15.38
N LEU A 148 2.54 9.24 -15.70
CA LEU A 148 3.70 9.36 -16.57
C LEU A 148 3.26 9.72 -17.99
N ASP A 149 2.30 8.98 -18.53
CA ASP A 149 1.75 9.18 -19.87
C ASP A 149 1.08 10.55 -20.01
N GLY A 150 0.35 11.00 -18.98
CA GLY A 150 -0.32 12.29 -18.99
C GLY A 150 0.65 13.48 -18.96
N LEU A 151 1.73 13.38 -18.17
CA LEU A 151 2.78 14.41 -18.13
C LEU A 151 3.60 14.43 -19.42
N ASP A 152 3.93 13.26 -19.99
CA ASP A 152 4.60 13.15 -21.29
C ASP A 152 3.73 13.72 -22.42
N ALA A 153 2.42 13.42 -22.42
CA ALA A 153 1.46 14.00 -23.36
C ALA A 153 1.29 15.52 -23.21
N ALA A 154 1.53 16.07 -22.01
CA ALA A 154 1.62 17.51 -21.77
C ALA A 154 2.96 18.14 -22.24
N GLY A 155 3.89 17.32 -22.75
CA GLY A 155 5.16 17.73 -23.31
C GLY A 155 6.29 17.86 -22.30
N ALA A 156 6.14 17.30 -21.09
CA ALA A 156 7.20 17.26 -20.09
C ALA A 156 8.29 16.22 -20.42
N TYR A 157 9.51 16.46 -19.95
CA TYR A 157 10.55 15.45 -19.88
C TYR A 157 10.42 14.70 -18.56
N VAL A 158 9.73 13.56 -18.59
CA VAL A 158 9.42 12.77 -17.39
C VAL A 158 10.57 11.81 -17.05
N HIS A 159 11.00 11.82 -15.80
CA HIS A 159 11.88 10.81 -15.22
C HIS A 159 11.19 10.15 -14.02
N GLU A 160 11.25 8.82 -13.94
CA GLU A 160 10.68 8.05 -12.85
C GLU A 160 11.77 7.51 -11.92
N THR A 161 11.62 7.75 -10.62
CA THR A 161 12.44 7.13 -9.58
C THR A 161 11.55 6.27 -8.68
N ALA A 162 11.79 4.96 -8.70
CA ALA A 162 11.18 4.04 -7.74
C ALA A 162 11.90 4.13 -6.38
N LEU A 163 11.27 4.77 -5.40
CA LEU A 163 11.81 4.96 -4.04
C LEU A 163 11.69 3.71 -3.17
N TYR A 164 10.66 2.90 -3.43
CA TYR A 164 10.46 1.64 -2.73
C TYR A 164 9.72 0.65 -3.62
N ARG A 165 9.83 -0.62 -3.22
CA ARG A 165 9.08 -1.72 -3.80
C ARG A 165 8.11 -2.28 -2.78
N LEU A 166 7.02 -2.82 -3.29
CA LEU A 166 6.09 -3.59 -2.48
C LEU A 166 6.42 -5.06 -2.69
N ALA A 167 6.78 -5.74 -1.61
CA ALA A 167 7.14 -7.14 -1.62
C ALA A 167 6.29 -7.90 -0.59
N ARG A 168 6.06 -9.18 -0.85
CA ARG A 168 5.47 -10.06 0.15
C ARG A 168 6.52 -10.34 1.24
N PRO A 169 6.23 -10.09 2.53
CA PRO A 169 7.17 -10.36 3.60
C PRO A 169 7.56 -11.84 3.70
N GLU A 170 8.78 -12.11 4.14
CA GLU A 170 9.19 -13.46 4.52
C GLU A 170 8.33 -13.94 5.70
N GLY A 171 7.73 -15.12 5.58
CA GLY A 171 6.80 -15.67 6.57
C GLY A 171 5.33 -15.27 6.38
N ALA A 172 4.99 -14.47 5.37
CA ALA A 172 3.59 -14.24 5.03
C ALA A 172 2.96 -15.49 4.42
N GLY A 173 1.69 -15.78 4.71
CA GLY A 173 0.94 -16.90 4.10
C GLY A 173 0.24 -17.81 5.08
N ASP A 174 0.41 -17.59 6.39
CA ASP A 174 -0.26 -18.35 7.44
C ASP A 174 -1.79 -18.36 7.24
N SER A 175 -2.36 -17.21 6.86
CA SER A 175 -3.79 -17.10 6.55
C SER A 175 -4.22 -17.94 5.35
N ALA A 176 -3.36 -18.08 4.33
CA ALA A 176 -3.63 -18.90 3.15
C ALA A 176 -3.58 -20.39 3.50
N GLU A 177 -2.64 -20.81 4.34
CA GLU A 177 -2.58 -22.17 4.87
C GLU A 177 -3.81 -22.49 5.73
N LEU A 178 -4.18 -21.58 6.64
CA LEU A 178 -5.40 -21.70 7.43
C LEU A 178 -6.66 -21.75 6.57
N ALA A 179 -6.75 -20.95 5.51
CA ALA A 179 -7.86 -20.99 4.58
C ALA A 179 -7.94 -22.34 3.84
N ALA A 180 -6.80 -22.86 3.36
CA ALA A 180 -6.72 -24.15 2.68
C ALA A 180 -7.16 -25.32 3.58
N ASP A 181 -6.85 -25.24 4.87
CA ASP A 181 -7.26 -26.22 5.87
C ASP A 181 -8.72 -26.05 6.35
N GLY A 182 -9.48 -25.09 5.79
CA GLY A 182 -10.84 -24.77 6.22
C GLY A 182 -10.90 -24.18 7.64
N ARG A 183 -9.80 -23.54 8.05
CA ARG A 183 -9.61 -23.01 9.40
C ARG A 183 -9.83 -21.52 9.55
N LEU A 184 -9.79 -20.77 8.45
CA LEU A 184 -10.03 -19.33 8.39
C LEU A 184 -11.51 -19.02 8.13
N ASP A 185 -12.12 -18.20 8.97
CA ASP A 185 -13.54 -17.84 8.85
C ASP A 185 -13.76 -16.54 8.05
N ALA A 186 -12.82 -15.60 8.11
CA ALA A 186 -12.89 -14.35 7.36
C ALA A 186 -11.50 -13.75 7.04
N ALA A 187 -11.47 -12.86 6.04
CA ALA A 187 -10.28 -12.15 5.59
C ALA A 187 -10.63 -10.66 5.34
N LEU A 188 -9.86 -9.74 5.93
CA LEU A 188 -10.13 -8.29 5.90
C LEU A 188 -9.07 -7.54 5.09
N PHE A 189 -9.49 -7.01 3.94
CA PHE A 189 -8.64 -6.24 3.04
C PHE A 189 -8.84 -4.74 3.24
N THR A 190 -7.74 -3.99 3.28
CA THR A 190 -7.75 -2.52 3.42
C THR A 190 -7.26 -1.78 2.17
N SER A 191 -6.85 -2.52 1.14
CA SER A 191 -6.48 -1.99 -0.17
C SER A 191 -6.72 -3.06 -1.25
N SER A 192 -6.94 -2.63 -2.50
CA SER A 192 -7.05 -3.53 -3.65
C SER A 192 -5.74 -4.28 -3.93
N LEU A 193 -4.59 -3.64 -3.68
CA LEU A 193 -3.29 -4.26 -3.91
C LEU A 193 -3.08 -5.50 -3.02
N THR A 194 -3.61 -5.46 -1.80
CA THR A 194 -3.56 -6.60 -0.88
C THR A 194 -4.44 -7.78 -1.35
N VAL A 195 -5.43 -7.53 -2.21
CA VAL A 195 -6.27 -8.59 -2.82
C VAL A 195 -5.58 -9.25 -4.00
N GLU A 196 -4.77 -8.49 -4.75
CA GLU A 196 -4.05 -8.98 -5.94
C GLU A 196 -2.81 -9.83 -5.63
N ASN A 197 -2.23 -9.64 -4.44
CA ASN A 197 -1.09 -10.42 -3.94
C ASN A 197 -1.51 -11.79 -3.41
#